data_AF-A0A5P9NI02-F1
#
_entry.id   AF-A0A5P9NI02-F1
#
_cell.length_a   1.000
_cell.length_b   1.000
_cell.length_c   1.000
_cell.angle_alpha   90.00
_cell.angle_beta   90.00
_cell.angle_gamma   90.00
#
_symmetry.space_group_name_H-M   'P 1'
#
loop_
_entity.id
_entity.type
_entity.pdbx_description
1 polymer ?
#
loop_
_entity_poly.entity_id
_entity_poly.type
_entity_poly.pdbx_seq_one_letter_code
_entity_poly.pdbx_strand_id
1 'polypeptide(L)'
;MTSVTGNHGTTLWRAALVAAGLLLAWQVTSLHMANYFAGKAADGEPAAADSALWWDASEPRASELKARFVERNAGDELSPAALEEISALLRVAIANDPARGSAVSHLALTQQDRGVGQAAQLAALADSLAPVEPRNQRNLARFAFEADDLQGAVVHTARAMVGAPESASRFFPLLMDVAAAPQAREVLMAIARDPTPFPWWNAFFAHVAGNAEDLDALRALVQLREQSVALPLQEYERNLYINRLRKEGLVAEAYMHWVNGLSKAQLSTLGYLYDGSFEQPFANDSGFGWVARPPRNSGIRITRGDTYGASGDQALRVSFRGKRVRFSHLYQQVFLPAGDFILSGQVRPDQLEARRGLQWRLYCSAGSSGLLGESELIVGTGDWREFEFSAAVPPECSGQILKLYSAGNRDVDHELKGTVWFDDMQIRVSK
;
A
#
# COMPACT_ATOMS: atom_id res chain seq x y z
N MET A 1 -92.19 -22.67 -0.84
CA MET A 1 -91.54 -22.00 -1.98
C MET A 1 -90.27 -21.34 -1.46
N THR A 2 -89.12 -22.00 -1.64
CA THR A 2 -87.81 -21.55 -1.14
C THR A 2 -86.83 -21.62 -2.31
N SER A 3 -86.50 -20.47 -2.89
CA SER A 3 -85.53 -20.34 -3.97
C SER A 3 -84.11 -20.26 -3.40
N VAL A 4 -83.35 -21.35 -3.56
CA VAL A 4 -81.92 -21.44 -3.31
C VAL A 4 -81.19 -20.91 -4.54
N THR A 5 -80.93 -19.60 -4.59
CA THR A 5 -80.10 -18.98 -5.63
C THR A 5 -79.16 -17.99 -4.96
N GLY A 6 -78.02 -18.47 -4.48
CA GLY A 6 -77.03 -17.62 -3.82
C GLY A 6 -75.90 -18.42 -3.20
N ASN A 7 -75.07 -19.10 -4.00
CA ASN A 7 -73.78 -19.61 -3.48
C ASN A 7 -72.73 -19.95 -4.55
N HIS A 8 -73.09 -20.07 -5.83
CA HIS A 8 -72.14 -20.55 -6.86
C HIS A 8 -71.07 -19.51 -7.26
N GLY A 9 -71.41 -18.21 -7.29
CA GLY A 9 -70.45 -17.15 -7.62
C GLY A 9 -69.40 -16.91 -6.53
N THR A 10 -69.79 -17.03 -5.26
CA THR A 10 -68.89 -16.88 -4.10
C THR A 10 -67.96 -18.08 -3.96
N THR A 11 -68.41 -19.30 -4.28
CA THR A 11 -67.55 -20.49 -4.27
C THR A 11 -66.50 -20.48 -5.38
N LEU A 12 -66.84 -20.01 -6.59
CA LEU A 12 -65.89 -19.91 -7.70
C LEU A 12 -64.80 -18.87 -7.43
N TRP A 13 -65.17 -17.71 -6.87
CA TRP A 13 -64.21 -16.68 -6.47
C TRP A 13 -63.25 -17.16 -5.37
N ARG A 14 -63.76 -17.87 -4.36
CA ARG A 14 -62.93 -18.46 -3.30
C ARG A 14 -61.98 -19.53 -3.84
N ALA A 15 -62.45 -20.38 -4.75
CA ALA A 15 -61.60 -21.37 -5.41
C ALA A 15 -60.49 -20.71 -6.25
N ALA A 16 -60.81 -19.63 -6.99
CA ALA A 16 -59.82 -18.86 -7.74
C ALA A 16 -58.77 -18.20 -6.83
N LEU A 17 -59.19 -17.62 -5.69
CA LEU A 17 -58.27 -17.05 -4.71
C LEU A 17 -57.35 -18.10 -4.07
N VAL A 18 -57.89 -19.28 -3.73
CA VAL A 18 -57.07 -20.39 -3.20
C VAL A 18 -56.09 -20.89 -4.25
N ALA A 19 -56.52 -21.05 -5.51
CA ALA A 19 -55.63 -21.45 -6.60
C ALA A 19 -54.52 -20.41 -6.85
N ALA A 20 -54.86 -19.13 -6.86
CA ALA A 20 -53.87 -18.05 -6.97
C ALA A 20 -52.91 -18.05 -5.77
N GLY A 21 -53.41 -18.25 -4.54
CA GLY A 21 -52.60 -18.37 -3.34
C GLY A 21 -51.64 -19.56 -3.37
N LEU A 22 -52.10 -20.72 -3.84
CA LEU A 22 -51.26 -21.91 -4.02
C LEU A 22 -50.19 -21.71 -5.10
N LEU A 23 -50.55 -21.04 -6.21
CA LEU A 23 -49.61 -20.71 -7.28
C LEU A 23 -48.52 -19.75 -6.79
N LEU A 24 -48.89 -18.71 -6.04
CA LEU A 24 -47.92 -17.80 -5.43
C LEU A 24 -47.04 -18.51 -4.39
N ALA A 25 -47.63 -19.34 -3.53
CA ALA A 25 -46.88 -20.13 -2.56
C ALA A 25 -45.88 -21.08 -3.24
N TRP A 26 -46.28 -21.71 -4.34
CA TRP A 26 -45.40 -22.54 -5.16
C TRP A 26 -44.26 -21.73 -5.77
N GLN A 27 -44.54 -20.58 -6.40
CA GLN A 27 -43.52 -19.71 -6.99
C GLN A 27 -42.53 -19.18 -5.94
N VAL A 28 -43.01 -18.77 -4.77
CA VAL A 28 -42.12 -18.31 -3.68
C VAL A 28 -41.24 -19.46 -3.21
N THR A 29 -41.80 -20.65 -3.05
CA THR A 29 -41.05 -21.84 -2.61
C THR A 29 -40.01 -22.24 -3.66
N SER A 30 -40.38 -22.29 -4.94
CA SER A 30 -39.47 -22.68 -6.02
C SER A 30 -38.29 -21.71 -6.14
N LEU A 31 -38.55 -20.40 -6.13
CA LEU A 31 -37.51 -19.38 -6.16
C LEU A 31 -36.60 -19.44 -4.94
N HIS A 32 -37.17 -19.65 -3.75
CA HIS A 32 -36.38 -19.75 -2.52
C HIS A 32 -35.49 -21.00 -2.51
N MET A 33 -36.04 -22.15 -2.93
CA MET A 33 -35.28 -23.39 -3.03
C MET A 33 -34.20 -23.32 -4.11
N ALA A 34 -34.50 -22.73 -5.27
CA ALA A 34 -33.52 -22.52 -6.33
C ALA A 34 -32.35 -21.66 -5.84
N ASN A 35 -32.63 -20.53 -5.19
CA ASN A 35 -31.59 -19.66 -4.63
C ASN A 35 -30.79 -20.34 -3.50
N TYR A 36 -31.45 -21.12 -2.64
CA TYR A 36 -30.77 -21.89 -1.60
C TYR A 36 -29.75 -22.88 -2.18
N PHE A 37 -30.16 -23.66 -3.19
CA PHE A 37 -29.28 -24.61 -3.85
C PHE A 37 -28.20 -23.93 -4.69
N ALA A 38 -28.50 -22.78 -5.32
CA ALA A 38 -27.48 -21.96 -6.00
C ALA A 38 -26.41 -21.44 -5.03
N GLY A 39 -26.80 -21.12 -3.79
CA GLY A 39 -25.89 -20.81 -2.68
C GLY A 39 -24.93 -21.97 -2.37
N LYS A 40 -25.47 -23.16 -2.13
CA LYS A 40 -24.67 -24.38 -1.91
C LYS A 40 -23.72 -24.72 -3.06
N ALA A 41 -24.19 -24.54 -4.28
CA ALA A 41 -23.36 -24.73 -5.46
C ALA A 41 -22.18 -23.74 -5.49
N ALA A 42 -22.39 -22.50 -5.05
CA ALA A 42 -21.31 -21.52 -4.93
C ALA A 42 -20.29 -21.86 -3.83
N ASP A 43 -20.73 -22.54 -2.77
CA ASP A 43 -19.87 -23.06 -1.70
C ASP A 43 -19.07 -24.31 -2.13
N GLY A 44 -19.34 -24.83 -3.34
CA GLY A 44 -18.55 -25.87 -3.98
C GLY A 44 -19.25 -27.22 -4.09
N GLU A 45 -20.56 -27.33 -3.83
CA GLU A 45 -21.35 -28.56 -4.03
C GLU A 45 -21.90 -28.66 -5.47
N PRO A 46 -21.30 -29.43 -6.41
CA PRO A 46 -21.68 -29.35 -7.82
C PRO A 46 -23.10 -29.83 -8.10
N ALA A 47 -23.55 -30.88 -7.41
CA ALA A 47 -24.91 -31.44 -7.54
C ALA A 47 -26.01 -30.46 -7.10
N ALA A 48 -25.67 -29.43 -6.31
CA ALA A 48 -26.62 -28.41 -5.92
C ALA A 48 -26.97 -27.48 -7.10
N ALA A 49 -26.11 -27.35 -8.13
CA ALA A 49 -26.45 -26.57 -9.31
C ALA A 49 -27.60 -27.23 -10.10
N ASP A 50 -27.56 -28.55 -10.26
CA ASP A 50 -28.66 -29.31 -10.87
C ASP A 50 -29.94 -29.23 -10.04
N SER A 51 -29.82 -29.28 -8.72
CA SER A 51 -30.95 -29.12 -7.80
C SER A 51 -31.58 -27.73 -7.93
N ALA A 52 -30.78 -26.68 -8.05
CA ALA A 52 -31.27 -25.31 -8.26
C ALA A 52 -32.02 -25.18 -9.59
N LEU A 53 -31.44 -25.70 -10.68
CA LEU A 53 -32.05 -25.67 -12.01
C LEU A 53 -33.30 -26.56 -12.13
N TRP A 54 -33.43 -27.57 -11.27
CA TRP A 54 -34.67 -28.35 -11.15
C TRP A 54 -35.82 -27.54 -10.55
N TRP A 55 -35.53 -26.72 -9.53
CA TRP A 55 -36.51 -25.84 -8.90
C TRP A 55 -36.86 -24.63 -9.78
N ASP A 56 -35.87 -24.08 -10.47
CA ASP A 56 -36.04 -22.99 -11.43
C ASP A 56 -34.98 -23.10 -12.54
N ALA A 57 -35.40 -23.52 -13.74
CA ALA A 57 -34.53 -23.67 -14.89
C ALA A 57 -33.99 -22.32 -15.43
N SER A 58 -34.59 -21.20 -15.00
CA SER A 58 -34.16 -19.85 -15.35
C SER A 58 -33.20 -19.24 -14.33
N GLU A 59 -32.88 -19.95 -13.25
CA GLU A 59 -31.99 -19.45 -12.20
C GLU A 59 -30.59 -19.19 -12.81
N PRO A 60 -30.16 -17.93 -12.85
CA PRO A 60 -29.02 -17.58 -13.69
C PRO A 60 -27.65 -17.80 -13.01
N ARG A 61 -27.57 -17.81 -11.68
CA ARG A 61 -26.35 -18.14 -10.92
C ARG A 61 -26.01 -19.63 -11.00
N ALA A 62 -27.03 -20.49 -10.89
CA ALA A 62 -26.95 -21.94 -11.03
C ALA A 62 -26.56 -22.32 -12.46
N SER A 63 -27.12 -21.63 -13.46
CA SER A 63 -26.73 -21.81 -14.86
C SER A 63 -25.25 -21.50 -15.07
N GLU A 64 -24.74 -20.36 -14.57
CA GLU A 64 -23.31 -20.00 -14.64
C GLU A 64 -22.45 -21.01 -13.86
N LEU A 65 -22.87 -21.42 -12.66
CA LEU A 65 -22.18 -22.41 -11.83
C LEU A 65 -22.05 -23.76 -12.54
N LYS A 66 -23.14 -24.24 -13.13
CA LYS A 66 -23.15 -25.49 -13.89
C LYS A 66 -22.19 -25.43 -15.08
N ALA A 67 -22.19 -24.32 -15.83
CA ALA A 67 -21.24 -24.12 -16.92
C ALA A 67 -19.78 -24.27 -16.45
N ARG A 68 -19.43 -23.70 -15.30
CA ARG A 68 -18.08 -23.86 -14.70
C ARG A 68 -17.77 -25.27 -14.25
N PHE A 69 -18.76 -26.01 -13.76
CA PHE A 69 -18.56 -27.42 -13.38
C PHE A 69 -18.34 -28.29 -14.61
N VAL A 70 -19.07 -28.04 -15.71
CA VAL A 70 -18.83 -28.70 -17.00
C VAL A 70 -17.40 -28.42 -17.47
N GLU A 71 -16.98 -27.15 -17.46
CA GLU A 71 -15.62 -26.73 -17.83
C GLU A 71 -14.56 -27.46 -16.99
N ARG A 72 -14.69 -27.41 -15.66
CA ARG A 72 -13.75 -28.07 -14.74
C ARG A 72 -13.66 -29.59 -14.93
N ASN A 73 -14.79 -30.24 -15.23
CA ASN A 73 -14.84 -31.69 -15.38
C ASN A 73 -14.28 -32.16 -16.72
N ALA A 74 -14.17 -31.28 -17.73
CA ALA A 74 -13.66 -31.62 -19.04
C ALA A 74 -12.12 -31.80 -19.11
N GLY A 75 -11.37 -31.30 -18.11
CA GLY A 75 -9.90 -31.36 -18.09
C GLY A 75 -9.24 -30.29 -18.96
N ASP A 76 -8.11 -30.61 -19.59
CA ASP A 76 -7.28 -29.64 -20.33
C ASP A 76 -7.84 -29.29 -21.73
N GLU A 77 -8.71 -30.12 -22.31
CA GLU A 77 -9.25 -29.89 -23.66
C GLU A 77 -10.78 -30.04 -23.69
N LEU A 78 -11.47 -28.95 -24.01
CA LEU A 78 -12.93 -28.91 -24.06
C LEU A 78 -13.45 -29.48 -25.39
N SER A 79 -14.25 -30.56 -25.31
CA SER A 79 -14.92 -31.08 -26.50
C SER A 79 -15.91 -30.05 -27.09
N PRO A 80 -16.16 -30.07 -28.42
CA PRO A 80 -17.15 -29.18 -29.03
C PRO A 80 -18.55 -29.27 -28.41
N ALA A 81 -18.94 -30.46 -27.92
CA ALA A 81 -20.20 -30.66 -27.23
C ALA A 81 -20.25 -29.94 -25.87
N ALA A 82 -19.15 -30.01 -25.11
CA ALA A 82 -19.03 -29.29 -23.83
C ALA A 82 -19.08 -27.78 -24.04
N LEU A 83 -18.39 -27.26 -25.06
CA LEU A 83 -18.42 -25.83 -25.40
C LEU A 83 -19.83 -25.35 -25.80
N GLU A 84 -20.62 -26.17 -26.49
CA GLU A 84 -22.02 -25.85 -26.81
C GLU A 84 -22.91 -25.88 -25.56
N GLU A 85 -22.74 -26.88 -24.67
CA GLU A 85 -23.47 -26.94 -23.40
C GLU A 85 -23.17 -25.72 -22.52
N ILE A 86 -21.90 -25.36 -22.37
CA ILE A 86 -21.44 -24.16 -21.65
C ILE A 86 -22.08 -22.91 -22.26
N SER A 87 -22.03 -22.77 -23.60
CA SER A 87 -22.63 -21.64 -24.30
C SER A 87 -24.15 -21.53 -24.05
N ALA A 88 -24.87 -22.65 -24.03
CA ALA A 88 -26.30 -22.68 -23.78
C ALA A 88 -26.64 -22.25 -22.35
N LEU A 89 -25.93 -22.78 -21.35
CA LEU A 89 -26.10 -22.42 -19.94
C LEU A 89 -25.82 -20.93 -19.69
N LEU A 90 -24.76 -20.39 -20.29
CA LEU A 90 -24.39 -18.98 -20.15
C LEU A 90 -25.41 -18.04 -20.82
N ARG A 91 -25.99 -18.44 -21.97
CA ARG A 91 -27.08 -17.67 -22.60
C ARG A 91 -28.33 -17.62 -21.72
N VAL A 92 -28.67 -18.71 -21.03
CA VAL A 92 -29.77 -18.72 -20.04
C VAL A 92 -29.45 -17.78 -18.88
N ALA A 93 -28.22 -17.82 -18.36
CA ALA A 93 -27.80 -16.93 -17.28
C ALA A 93 -27.90 -15.44 -17.67
N ILE A 94 -27.43 -15.08 -18.87
CA ILE A 94 -27.43 -13.71 -19.37
C ILE A 94 -28.85 -13.23 -19.70
N ALA A 95 -29.71 -14.09 -20.25
CA ALA A 95 -31.09 -13.72 -20.58
C ALA A 95 -31.92 -13.37 -19.33
N ASN A 96 -31.67 -14.06 -18.21
CA ASN A 96 -32.42 -13.88 -16.97
C ASN A 96 -31.77 -12.90 -15.99
N ASP A 97 -30.48 -12.59 -16.15
CA ASP A 97 -29.85 -11.42 -15.50
C ASP A 97 -28.70 -10.87 -16.39
N PRO A 98 -29.03 -9.87 -17.23
CA PRO A 98 -28.09 -9.26 -18.18
C PRO A 98 -26.94 -8.49 -17.53
N ALA A 99 -27.01 -8.17 -16.24
CA ALA A 99 -25.98 -7.41 -15.54
C ALA A 99 -24.84 -8.32 -15.03
N ARG A 100 -24.98 -9.65 -15.13
CA ARG A 100 -23.96 -10.61 -14.68
C ARG A 100 -22.77 -10.67 -15.64
N GLY A 101 -21.86 -9.72 -15.48
CA GLY A 101 -20.63 -9.63 -16.27
C GLY A 101 -19.81 -10.93 -16.29
N SER A 102 -19.74 -11.67 -15.17
CA SER A 102 -18.99 -12.94 -15.11
C SER A 102 -19.52 -14.02 -16.06
N ALA A 103 -20.83 -14.06 -16.31
CA ALA A 103 -21.42 -14.96 -17.29
C ALA A 103 -21.12 -14.49 -18.73
N VAL A 104 -21.12 -13.17 -18.95
CA VAL A 104 -20.78 -12.56 -20.25
C VAL A 104 -19.31 -12.82 -20.61
N SER A 105 -18.37 -12.63 -19.68
CA SER A 105 -16.94 -12.92 -19.91
C SER A 105 -16.65 -14.41 -20.07
N HIS A 106 -17.36 -15.29 -19.35
CA HIS A 106 -17.24 -16.72 -19.57
C HIS A 106 -17.75 -17.13 -20.96
N LEU A 107 -18.81 -16.49 -21.46
CA LEU A 107 -19.30 -16.71 -22.82
C LEU A 107 -18.31 -16.18 -23.86
N ALA A 108 -17.65 -15.06 -23.58
CA ALA A 108 -16.60 -14.50 -24.43
C ALA A 108 -15.44 -15.49 -24.60
N LEU A 109 -14.94 -16.07 -23.50
CA LEU A 109 -13.91 -17.12 -23.51
C LEU A 109 -14.35 -18.34 -24.31
N THR A 110 -15.55 -18.85 -24.03
CA THR A 110 -16.10 -20.01 -24.75
C THR A 110 -16.20 -19.75 -26.27
N GLN A 111 -16.47 -18.51 -26.68
CA GLN A 111 -16.49 -18.11 -28.08
C GLN A 111 -15.09 -17.95 -28.69
N GLN A 112 -14.12 -17.47 -27.93
CA GLN A 112 -12.71 -17.39 -28.31
C GLN A 112 -12.15 -18.79 -28.58
N ASP A 113 -12.35 -19.74 -27.66
CA ASP A 113 -11.91 -21.13 -27.78
C ASP A 113 -12.45 -21.82 -29.04
N ARG A 114 -13.69 -21.49 -29.40
CA ARG A 114 -14.35 -22.02 -30.60
C ARG A 114 -13.97 -21.30 -31.88
N GLY A 115 -13.36 -20.12 -31.80
CA GLY A 115 -13.13 -19.24 -32.95
C GLY A 115 -14.41 -18.76 -33.64
N VAL A 116 -15.52 -18.61 -32.90
CA VAL A 116 -16.82 -18.20 -33.46
C VAL A 116 -17.45 -17.03 -32.69
N GLY A 117 -18.32 -16.28 -33.36
CA GLY A 117 -19.16 -15.26 -32.71
C GLY A 117 -18.48 -13.91 -32.53
N GLN A 118 -18.82 -13.21 -31.44
CA GLN A 118 -18.44 -11.82 -31.16
C GLN A 118 -17.68 -11.75 -29.82
N ALA A 119 -16.73 -12.66 -29.61
CA ALA A 119 -15.99 -12.85 -28.36
C ALA A 119 -15.43 -11.53 -27.78
N ALA A 120 -14.76 -10.73 -28.61
CA ALA A 120 -14.19 -9.44 -28.19
C ALA A 120 -15.25 -8.42 -27.75
N GLN A 121 -16.43 -8.41 -28.38
CA GLN A 121 -17.52 -7.49 -28.02
C GLN A 121 -18.15 -7.91 -26.68
N LEU A 122 -18.28 -9.22 -26.45
CA LEU A 122 -18.71 -9.75 -25.16
C LEU A 122 -17.70 -9.48 -24.06
N ALA A 123 -16.40 -9.62 -24.32
CA ALA A 123 -15.36 -9.27 -23.37
C ALA A 123 -15.42 -7.79 -22.97
N ALA A 124 -15.56 -6.88 -23.95
CA ALA A 124 -15.69 -5.46 -23.68
C ALA A 124 -16.97 -5.12 -22.88
N LEU A 125 -18.10 -5.76 -23.22
CA LEU A 125 -19.35 -5.63 -22.47
C LEU A 125 -19.18 -6.11 -21.02
N ALA A 126 -18.57 -7.27 -20.83
CA ALA A 126 -18.34 -7.84 -19.51
C ALA A 126 -17.46 -6.94 -18.62
N ASP A 127 -16.42 -6.30 -19.18
CA ASP A 127 -15.58 -5.35 -18.44
C ASP A 127 -16.39 -4.13 -17.96
N SER A 128 -17.28 -3.60 -18.81
CA SER A 128 -18.17 -2.49 -18.45
C SER A 128 -19.21 -2.84 -17.38
N LEU A 129 -19.72 -4.07 -17.38
CA LEU A 129 -20.75 -4.52 -16.44
C LEU A 129 -20.17 -4.79 -15.04
N ALA A 130 -18.96 -5.33 -14.97
CA ALA A 130 -18.36 -5.80 -13.72
C ALA A 130 -16.83 -5.49 -13.65
N PRO A 131 -16.44 -4.20 -13.58
CA PRO A 131 -15.06 -3.75 -13.77
C PRO A 131 -14.07 -4.17 -12.68
N VAL A 132 -14.56 -4.59 -11.51
CA VAL A 132 -13.72 -5.06 -10.39
C VAL A 132 -14.21 -6.38 -9.81
N GLU A 133 -15.22 -7.02 -10.40
CA GLU A 133 -15.68 -8.32 -9.89
C GLU A 133 -14.60 -9.39 -10.15
N PRO A 134 -14.10 -10.09 -9.12
CA PRO A 134 -12.91 -10.92 -9.26
C PRO A 134 -13.02 -12.06 -10.27
N ARG A 135 -14.20 -12.66 -10.46
CA ARG A 135 -14.37 -13.76 -11.44
C ARG A 135 -14.37 -13.22 -12.86
N ASN A 136 -15.13 -12.17 -13.12
CA ASN A 136 -15.18 -11.48 -14.39
C ASN A 136 -13.79 -11.02 -14.83
N GLN A 137 -13.06 -10.35 -13.94
CA GLN A 137 -11.73 -9.84 -14.24
C GLN A 137 -10.71 -10.98 -14.44
N ARG A 138 -10.85 -12.13 -13.74
CA ARG A 138 -10.02 -13.32 -14.05
C ARG A 138 -10.32 -13.92 -15.42
N ASN A 139 -11.59 -13.98 -15.80
CA ASN A 139 -11.99 -14.43 -17.14
C ASN A 139 -11.40 -13.52 -18.22
N LEU A 140 -11.50 -12.20 -18.03
CA LEU A 140 -10.91 -11.22 -18.96
C LEU A 140 -9.38 -11.27 -18.99
N ALA A 141 -8.74 -11.57 -17.86
CA ALA A 141 -7.30 -11.81 -17.82
C ALA A 141 -6.89 -13.03 -18.67
N ARG A 142 -7.64 -14.14 -18.54
CA ARG A 142 -7.45 -15.33 -19.39
C ARG A 142 -7.68 -15.01 -20.87
N PHE A 143 -8.75 -14.29 -21.18
CA PHE A 143 -9.11 -13.89 -22.54
C PHE A 143 -7.99 -13.10 -23.21
N ALA A 144 -7.44 -12.11 -22.50
CA ALA A 144 -6.31 -11.30 -22.96
C ALA A 144 -5.04 -12.13 -23.10
N PHE A 145 -4.75 -13.03 -22.15
CA PHE A 145 -3.59 -13.91 -22.20
C PHE A 145 -3.61 -14.85 -23.41
N GLU A 146 -4.75 -15.48 -23.70
CA GLU A 146 -4.94 -16.35 -24.87
C GLU A 146 -4.83 -15.59 -26.21
N ALA A 147 -5.04 -14.27 -26.18
CA ALA A 147 -4.86 -13.36 -27.31
C ALA A 147 -3.44 -12.76 -27.41
N ASP A 148 -2.48 -13.21 -26.58
CA ASP A 148 -1.12 -12.66 -26.47
C ASP A 148 -1.07 -11.18 -26.01
N ASP A 149 -2.17 -10.66 -25.44
CA ASP A 149 -2.23 -9.34 -24.81
C ASP A 149 -1.83 -9.43 -23.33
N LEU A 150 -0.52 -9.56 -23.10
CA LEU A 150 0.04 -9.67 -21.75
C LEU A 150 -0.23 -8.43 -20.89
N GLN A 151 -0.25 -7.24 -21.50
CA GLN A 151 -0.53 -5.99 -20.79
C GLN A 151 -1.99 -5.98 -20.30
N GLY A 152 -2.94 -6.34 -21.16
CA GLY A 152 -4.36 -6.49 -20.80
C GLY A 152 -4.57 -7.56 -19.73
N ALA A 153 -3.89 -8.71 -19.85
CA ALA A 153 -3.99 -9.79 -18.86
C ALA A 153 -3.56 -9.34 -17.46
N VAL A 154 -2.48 -8.56 -17.38
CA VAL A 154 -1.96 -8.00 -16.13
C VAL A 154 -2.90 -6.94 -15.56
N VAL A 155 -3.48 -6.08 -16.39
CA VAL A 155 -4.47 -5.07 -15.94
C VAL A 155 -5.72 -5.74 -15.38
N HIS A 156 -6.25 -6.75 -16.04
CA HIS A 156 -7.42 -7.49 -15.55
C HIS A 156 -7.11 -8.27 -14.27
N THR A 157 -5.93 -8.89 -14.16
CA THR A 157 -5.47 -9.52 -12.90
C THR A 157 -5.37 -8.47 -11.77
N ALA A 158 -4.83 -7.30 -12.07
CA ALA A 158 -4.75 -6.17 -11.14
C ALA A 158 -6.12 -5.68 -10.65
N ARG A 159 -7.11 -5.59 -11.54
CA ARG A 159 -8.50 -5.25 -11.19
C ARG A 159 -9.18 -6.36 -10.37
N ALA A 160 -8.89 -7.64 -10.65
CA ALA A 160 -9.41 -8.74 -9.85
C ALA A 160 -8.96 -8.65 -8.38
N MET A 161 -7.72 -8.21 -8.13
CA MET A 161 -7.21 -7.96 -6.78
C MET A 161 -7.89 -6.76 -6.09
N VAL A 162 -8.47 -5.82 -6.83
CA VAL A 162 -9.26 -4.72 -6.24
C VAL A 162 -10.56 -5.26 -5.64
N GLY A 163 -11.24 -6.19 -6.32
CA GLY A 163 -12.47 -6.82 -5.82
C GLY A 163 -12.25 -7.92 -4.78
N ALA A 164 -11.03 -8.43 -4.63
CA ALA A 164 -10.65 -9.46 -3.66
C ALA A 164 -9.36 -9.07 -2.90
N PRO A 165 -9.40 -7.98 -2.10
CA PRO A 165 -8.21 -7.40 -1.48
C PRO A 165 -7.49 -8.37 -0.52
N GLU A 166 -8.22 -9.29 0.13
CA GLU A 166 -7.65 -10.32 1.00
C GLU A 166 -6.77 -11.34 0.26
N SER A 167 -6.93 -11.44 -1.05
CA SER A 167 -6.16 -12.35 -1.91
C SER A 167 -4.98 -11.66 -2.59
N ALA A 168 -4.94 -10.32 -2.63
CA ALA A 168 -3.93 -9.56 -3.38
C ALA A 168 -2.48 -9.89 -2.96
N SER A 169 -2.24 -10.03 -1.66
CA SER A 169 -0.90 -10.30 -1.11
C SER A 169 -0.31 -11.65 -1.58
N ARG A 170 -1.15 -12.61 -1.98
CA ARG A 170 -0.70 -13.89 -2.53
C ARG A 170 -0.05 -13.74 -3.91
N PHE A 171 -0.37 -12.68 -4.64
CA PHE A 171 0.17 -12.39 -5.96
C PHE A 171 1.42 -11.50 -5.92
N PHE A 172 1.75 -10.88 -4.78
CA PHE A 172 2.89 -9.97 -4.68
C PHE A 172 4.24 -10.62 -5.03
N PRO A 173 4.54 -11.87 -4.61
CA PRO A 173 5.78 -12.52 -5.03
C PRO A 173 5.88 -12.66 -6.56
N LEU A 174 4.79 -13.10 -7.21
CA LEU A 174 4.76 -13.23 -8.67
C LEU A 174 4.95 -11.88 -9.38
N LEU A 175 4.28 -10.82 -8.90
CA LEU A 175 4.45 -9.48 -9.47
C LEU A 175 5.86 -8.92 -9.24
N MET A 176 6.51 -9.31 -8.14
CA MET A 176 7.91 -8.96 -7.87
C MET A 176 8.85 -9.64 -8.86
N ASP A 177 8.63 -10.92 -9.16
CA ASP A 177 9.39 -11.66 -10.18
C ASP A 177 9.23 -11.01 -11.57
N VAL A 178 8.01 -10.58 -11.91
CA VAL A 178 7.73 -9.83 -13.15
C VAL A 178 8.49 -8.48 -13.18
N ALA A 179 8.53 -7.75 -12.06
CA ALA A 179 9.27 -6.50 -11.96
C ALA A 179 10.79 -6.70 -12.12
N ALA A 180 11.32 -7.79 -11.55
CA ALA A 180 12.73 -8.16 -11.68
C ALA A 180 13.10 -8.49 -13.13
N ALA A 181 12.25 -9.21 -13.86
CA ALA A 181 12.53 -9.67 -15.23
C ALA A 181 12.46 -8.52 -16.28
N PRO A 182 13.57 -8.14 -16.95
CA PRO A 182 13.57 -7.03 -17.91
C PRO A 182 12.65 -7.23 -19.11
N GLN A 183 12.47 -8.47 -19.56
CA GLN A 183 11.58 -8.78 -20.70
C GLN A 183 10.09 -8.72 -20.33
N ALA A 184 9.77 -8.88 -19.04
CA ALA A 184 8.39 -8.91 -18.57
C ALA A 184 7.95 -7.57 -17.97
N ARG A 185 8.85 -6.77 -17.37
CA ARG A 185 8.46 -5.58 -16.57
C ARG A 185 7.59 -4.55 -17.29
N GLU A 186 7.69 -4.43 -18.62
CA GLU A 186 6.89 -3.49 -19.42
C GLU A 186 5.38 -3.73 -19.22
N VAL A 187 4.96 -4.96 -18.93
CA VAL A 187 3.54 -5.27 -18.67
C VAL A 187 3.00 -4.56 -17.43
N LEU A 188 3.87 -4.20 -16.47
CA LEU A 188 3.49 -3.46 -15.27
C LEU A 188 3.31 -1.97 -15.54
N MET A 189 3.74 -1.46 -16.70
CA MET A 189 3.70 -0.03 -17.00
C MET A 189 2.25 0.51 -17.01
N ALA A 190 1.27 -0.31 -17.42
CA ALA A 190 -0.14 0.04 -17.39
C ALA A 190 -0.67 0.33 -15.97
N ILE A 191 -0.10 -0.34 -14.96
CA ILE A 191 -0.45 -0.18 -13.55
C ILE A 191 0.41 0.93 -12.93
N ALA A 192 1.72 0.91 -13.19
CA ALA A 192 2.67 1.83 -12.59
C ALA A 192 2.48 3.29 -13.06
N ARG A 193 1.97 3.54 -14.27
CA ARG A 193 1.70 4.91 -14.74
C ARG A 193 0.65 5.61 -13.87
N ASP A 194 -0.41 4.91 -13.50
CA ASP A 194 -1.45 5.41 -12.62
C ASP A 194 -1.89 4.31 -11.64
N PRO A 195 -1.21 4.19 -10.48
CA PRO A 195 -1.60 3.24 -9.45
C PRO A 195 -2.89 3.60 -8.70
N THR A 196 -3.52 4.77 -8.93
CA THR A 196 -4.68 5.20 -8.12
C THR A 196 -5.87 4.24 -8.14
N PRO A 197 -6.20 3.53 -9.24
CA PRO A 197 -7.30 2.55 -9.24
C PRO A 197 -6.96 1.26 -8.50
N PHE A 198 -5.72 1.09 -8.00
CA PHE A 198 -5.21 -0.14 -7.41
C PHE A 198 -4.79 0.08 -5.94
N PRO A 199 -5.73 0.03 -4.98
CA PRO A 199 -5.45 0.33 -3.56
C PRO A 199 -4.37 -0.55 -2.93
N TRP A 200 -4.12 -1.74 -3.50
CA TRP A 200 -3.09 -2.67 -3.07
C TRP A 200 -1.67 -2.28 -3.52
N TRP A 201 -1.51 -1.30 -4.43
CA TRP A 201 -0.22 -0.91 -5.01
C TRP A 201 0.83 -0.55 -3.97
N ASN A 202 0.47 0.29 -2.98
CA ASN A 202 1.40 0.67 -1.92
C ASN A 202 1.85 -0.53 -1.07
N ALA A 203 0.97 -1.50 -0.84
CA ALA A 203 1.32 -2.72 -0.13
C ALA A 203 2.24 -3.62 -0.98
N PHE A 204 2.04 -3.67 -2.29
CA PHE A 204 2.95 -4.34 -3.22
C PHE A 204 4.33 -3.65 -3.26
N PHE A 205 4.38 -2.33 -3.40
CA PHE A 205 5.64 -1.57 -3.38
C PHE A 205 6.41 -1.79 -2.07
N ALA A 206 5.72 -1.77 -0.93
CA ALA A 206 6.30 -2.09 0.38
C ALA A 206 6.78 -3.54 0.47
N HIS A 207 6.04 -4.49 -0.14
CA HIS A 207 6.47 -5.88 -0.23
C HIS A 207 7.79 -6.01 -0.99
N VAL A 208 7.91 -5.39 -2.17
CA VAL A 208 9.16 -5.42 -2.95
C VAL A 208 10.31 -4.77 -2.17
N ALA A 209 10.09 -3.59 -1.57
CA ALA A 209 11.12 -2.91 -0.79
C ALA A 209 11.62 -3.72 0.42
N GLY A 210 10.74 -4.53 1.02
CA GLY A 210 11.05 -5.35 2.20
C GLY A 210 11.58 -6.75 1.91
N ASN A 211 11.21 -7.36 0.77
CA ASN A 211 11.43 -8.79 0.52
C ASN A 211 12.30 -9.09 -0.71
N ALA A 212 12.55 -8.12 -1.61
CA ALA A 212 13.46 -8.35 -2.74
C ALA A 212 14.88 -8.67 -2.23
N GLU A 213 15.50 -9.70 -2.82
CA GLU A 213 16.87 -10.11 -2.50
C GLU A 213 17.89 -9.04 -2.89
N ASP A 214 17.71 -8.46 -4.07
CA ASP A 214 18.50 -7.35 -4.61
C ASP A 214 17.64 -6.10 -4.84
N LEU A 215 18.24 -5.08 -5.49
CA LEU A 215 17.59 -3.81 -5.79
C LEU A 215 16.91 -3.77 -7.17
N ASP A 216 17.04 -4.80 -8.00
CA ASP A 216 16.67 -4.72 -9.41
C ASP A 216 15.17 -4.56 -9.60
N ALA A 217 14.37 -5.36 -8.87
CA ALA A 217 12.91 -5.24 -8.89
C ALA A 217 12.44 -3.86 -8.38
N LEU A 218 13.05 -3.37 -7.29
CA LEU A 218 12.66 -2.10 -6.69
C LEU A 218 13.05 -0.91 -7.59
N ARG A 219 14.26 -0.93 -8.16
CA ARG A 219 14.73 0.06 -9.14
C ARG A 219 13.86 0.08 -10.38
N ALA A 220 13.43 -1.10 -10.86
CA ALA A 220 12.51 -1.20 -11.97
C ALA A 220 11.18 -0.51 -11.67
N LEU A 221 10.59 -0.76 -10.49
CA LEU A 221 9.36 -0.10 -10.09
C LEU A 221 9.54 1.42 -10.00
N VAL A 222 10.62 1.89 -9.39
CA VAL A 222 10.94 3.33 -9.32
C VAL A 222 11.05 3.93 -10.72
N GLN A 223 11.80 3.30 -11.62
CA GLN A 223 11.96 3.75 -13.00
C GLN A 223 10.61 3.82 -13.73
N LEU A 224 9.74 2.82 -13.58
CA LEU A 224 8.40 2.83 -14.16
C LEU A 224 7.54 3.98 -13.59
N ARG A 225 7.64 4.25 -12.28
CA ARG A 225 6.92 5.35 -11.63
C ARG A 225 7.44 6.72 -12.05
N GLU A 226 8.74 6.88 -12.26
CA GLU A 226 9.36 8.12 -12.73
C GLU A 226 8.98 8.47 -14.18
N GLN A 227 8.58 7.49 -14.99
CA GLN A 227 8.02 7.74 -16.33
C GLN A 227 6.59 8.31 -16.30
N SER A 228 5.90 8.26 -15.15
CA SER A 228 4.57 8.86 -15.02
C SER A 228 4.66 10.37 -14.87
N VAL A 229 4.28 11.10 -15.91
CA VAL A 229 4.23 12.57 -15.91
C VAL A 229 3.07 13.08 -15.03
N ALA A 230 1.91 12.42 -15.10
CA ALA A 230 0.71 12.87 -14.40
C ALA A 230 0.74 12.55 -12.90
N LEU A 231 1.33 11.40 -12.53
CA LEU A 231 1.41 10.95 -11.15
C LEU A 231 2.81 10.42 -10.85
N PRO A 232 3.80 11.30 -10.62
CA PRO A 232 5.18 10.90 -10.36
C PRO A 232 5.30 10.09 -9.07
N LEU A 233 6.50 9.55 -8.82
CA LEU A 233 6.85 8.79 -7.62
C LEU A 233 6.42 9.55 -6.35
N GLN A 234 5.48 8.96 -5.62
CA GLN A 234 4.85 9.55 -4.44
C GLN A 234 5.78 9.50 -3.22
N GLU A 235 5.52 10.35 -2.24
CA GLU A 235 6.34 10.46 -1.02
C GLU A 235 6.48 9.11 -0.28
N TYR A 236 5.39 8.34 -0.17
CA TYR A 236 5.40 7.02 0.44
C TYR A 236 6.35 6.04 -0.28
N GLU A 237 6.24 5.94 -1.60
CA GLU A 237 7.08 5.10 -2.46
C GLU A 237 8.56 5.51 -2.35
N ARG A 238 8.81 6.83 -2.45
CA ARG A 238 10.14 7.43 -2.33
C ARG A 238 10.78 7.13 -0.98
N ASN A 239 10.03 7.25 0.12
CA ASN A 239 10.53 6.97 1.47
C ASN A 239 10.92 5.49 1.65
N LEU A 240 10.13 4.56 1.10
CA LEU A 240 10.48 3.14 1.11
C LEU A 240 11.77 2.88 0.32
N TYR A 241 11.91 3.53 -0.85
CA TYR A 241 13.08 3.39 -1.69
C TYR A 241 14.36 3.94 -1.02
N ILE A 242 14.31 5.17 -0.50
CA ILE A 242 15.41 5.79 0.25
C ILE A 242 15.83 4.92 1.44
N ASN A 243 14.85 4.38 2.19
CA ASN A 243 15.13 3.50 3.32
C ASN A 243 15.86 2.22 2.87
N ARG A 244 15.43 1.61 1.75
CA ARG A 244 16.09 0.42 1.23
C ARG A 244 17.51 0.74 0.75
N LEU A 245 17.71 1.79 -0.04
CA LEU A 245 19.04 2.21 -0.50
C LEU A 245 20.01 2.44 0.66
N ARG A 246 19.57 3.10 1.73
CA ARG A 246 20.40 3.30 2.92
C ARG A 246 20.78 1.98 3.60
N LYS A 247 19.85 1.01 3.69
CA LYS A 247 20.15 -0.32 4.26
C LYS A 247 21.20 -1.07 3.44
N GLU A 248 21.21 -0.87 2.13
CA GLU A 248 22.23 -1.42 1.21
C GLU A 248 23.55 -0.61 1.21
N GLY A 249 23.67 0.42 2.04
CA GLY A 249 24.86 1.29 2.09
C GLY A 249 24.98 2.29 0.92
N LEU A 250 23.98 2.36 0.03
CA LEU A 250 23.93 3.28 -1.11
C LEU A 250 23.41 4.67 -0.71
N VAL A 251 24.09 5.28 0.26
CA VAL A 251 23.64 6.52 0.90
C VAL A 251 23.66 7.71 -0.06
N ALA A 252 24.65 7.79 -0.95
CA ALA A 252 24.74 8.84 -1.96
C ALA A 252 23.52 8.82 -2.91
N GLU A 253 23.12 7.63 -3.39
CA GLU A 253 21.93 7.46 -4.22
C GLU A 253 20.66 7.83 -3.45
N ALA A 254 20.56 7.37 -2.19
CA ALA A 254 19.46 7.70 -1.30
C ALA A 254 19.30 9.23 -1.10
N TYR A 255 20.43 9.94 -0.94
CA TYR A 255 20.45 11.40 -0.80
C TYR A 255 19.94 12.09 -2.07
N MET A 256 20.37 11.66 -3.26
CA MET A 256 19.91 12.24 -4.51
C MET A 256 18.40 12.05 -4.72
N HIS A 257 17.85 10.86 -4.44
CA HIS A 257 16.39 10.65 -4.53
C HIS A 257 15.60 11.47 -3.52
N TRP A 258 16.16 11.72 -2.33
CA TRP A 258 15.57 12.60 -1.34
C TRP A 258 15.56 14.07 -1.80
N VAL A 259 16.72 14.60 -2.24
CA VAL A 259 16.84 15.98 -2.75
C VAL A 259 15.88 16.22 -3.92
N ASN A 260 15.76 15.27 -4.84
CA ASN A 260 14.84 15.35 -5.98
C ASN A 260 13.35 15.35 -5.58
N GLY A 261 13.03 15.01 -4.32
CA GLY A 261 11.67 15.07 -3.77
C GLY A 261 11.34 16.39 -3.05
N LEU A 262 12.32 17.27 -2.85
CA LEU A 262 12.14 18.51 -2.10
C LEU A 262 11.48 19.61 -2.94
N SER A 263 10.59 20.37 -2.31
CA SER A 263 10.04 21.62 -2.87
C SER A 263 11.10 22.72 -2.91
N LYS A 264 10.85 23.78 -3.70
CA LYS A 264 11.78 24.94 -3.76
C LYS A 264 12.09 25.57 -2.40
N ALA A 265 11.10 25.64 -1.49
CA ALA A 265 11.28 26.18 -0.15
C ALA A 265 12.12 25.25 0.75
N GLN A 266 12.03 23.94 0.56
CA GLN A 266 12.89 22.98 1.25
C GLN A 266 14.30 22.99 0.67
N LEU A 267 14.46 23.18 -0.64
CA LEU A 267 15.78 23.29 -1.27
C LEU A 267 16.59 24.48 -0.74
N SER A 268 15.95 25.58 -0.34
CA SER A 268 16.67 26.73 0.23
C SER A 268 17.26 26.50 1.62
N THR A 269 16.85 25.45 2.32
CA THR A 269 17.39 25.07 3.64
C THR A 269 18.37 23.90 3.55
N LEU A 270 18.83 23.56 2.33
CA LEU A 270 19.86 22.56 2.12
C LEU A 270 21.24 23.05 2.57
N GLY A 271 22.00 22.10 3.09
CA GLY A 271 23.40 22.22 3.46
C GLY A 271 23.90 20.83 3.83
N TYR A 272 25.10 20.74 4.43
CA TYR A 272 25.53 19.49 5.04
C TYR A 272 24.61 19.06 6.19
N LEU A 273 23.93 20.00 6.84
CA LEU A 273 22.81 19.74 7.74
C LEU A 273 21.57 20.41 7.17
N TYR A 274 20.49 19.66 7.00
CA TYR A 274 19.24 20.18 6.49
C TYR A 274 18.43 20.84 7.61
N ASP A 275 17.87 22.03 7.34
CA ASP A 275 17.00 22.74 8.29
C ASP A 275 17.60 22.86 9.71
N GLY A 276 18.86 23.31 9.77
CA GLY A 276 19.58 23.47 11.04
C GLY A 276 19.03 24.57 11.95
N SER A 277 18.22 25.48 11.41
CA SER A 277 17.47 26.52 12.12
C SER A 277 16.06 26.07 12.56
N PHE A 278 15.65 24.83 12.25
CA PHE A 278 14.37 24.25 12.69
C PHE A 278 13.11 25.01 12.26
N GLU A 279 13.13 25.62 11.09
CA GLU A 279 12.00 26.37 10.55
C GLU A 279 10.98 25.45 9.88
N GLN A 280 11.40 24.25 9.46
CA GLN A 280 10.53 23.26 8.83
C GLN A 280 9.93 22.28 9.86
N PRO A 281 8.73 21.72 9.59
CA PRO A 281 8.23 20.59 10.35
C PRO A 281 9.21 19.42 10.39
N PHE A 282 9.25 18.70 11.51
CA PHE A 282 10.03 17.45 11.58
C PHE A 282 9.53 16.47 10.52
N ALA A 283 10.41 16.11 9.59
CA ALA A 283 10.10 15.23 8.46
C ALA A 283 9.56 13.88 8.95
N ASN A 284 10.17 13.32 10.00
CA ASN A 284 9.76 12.03 10.59
C ASN A 284 9.60 10.90 9.57
N ASP A 285 10.39 10.92 8.50
CA ASP A 285 10.34 9.98 7.39
C ASP A 285 11.66 9.20 7.28
N SER A 286 11.94 8.65 6.09
CA SER A 286 13.18 7.91 5.82
C SER A 286 14.26 8.75 5.12
N GLY A 287 14.02 10.04 4.91
CA GLY A 287 14.93 10.97 4.23
C GLY A 287 16.07 11.46 5.12
N PHE A 288 16.51 12.68 4.82
CA PHE A 288 17.59 13.39 5.53
C PHE A 288 17.07 14.59 6.33
N GLY A 289 15.76 14.64 6.58
CA GLY A 289 15.14 15.61 7.48
C GLY A 289 15.25 15.20 8.95
N TRP A 290 14.96 16.14 9.85
CA TRP A 290 14.92 15.88 11.29
C TRP A 290 13.84 14.86 11.66
N VAL A 291 14.22 13.86 12.45
CA VAL A 291 13.32 12.86 13.02
C VAL A 291 13.24 13.05 14.53
N ALA A 292 12.01 13.23 15.02
CA ALA A 292 11.68 13.43 16.43
C ALA A 292 10.59 12.42 16.85
N ARG A 293 11.01 11.28 17.42
CA ARG A 293 10.11 10.17 17.78
C ARG A 293 10.27 9.76 19.25
N PRO A 294 9.84 10.60 20.22
CA PRO A 294 9.91 10.23 21.63
C PRO A 294 8.95 9.06 21.95
N PRO A 295 9.30 8.13 22.86
CA PRO A 295 8.41 7.03 23.20
C PRO A 295 7.14 7.55 23.87
N ARG A 296 6.01 6.85 23.66
CA ARG A 296 4.75 7.18 24.33
C ARG A 296 4.93 7.13 25.85
N ASN A 297 4.32 8.07 26.57
CA ASN A 297 4.38 8.17 28.04
C ASN A 297 5.79 8.29 28.65
N SER A 298 6.81 8.61 27.85
CA SER A 298 8.20 8.78 28.32
C SER A 298 8.44 10.06 29.12
N GLY A 299 7.49 11.00 29.13
CA GLY A 299 7.70 12.32 29.73
C GLY A 299 8.67 13.21 28.93
N ILE A 300 9.03 12.79 27.70
CA ILE A 300 9.82 13.57 26.75
C ILE A 300 8.87 14.24 25.76
N ARG A 301 9.11 15.52 25.49
CA ARG A 301 8.42 16.27 24.43
C ARG A 301 9.47 16.93 23.53
N ILE A 302 9.35 16.70 22.23
CA ILE A 302 10.21 17.31 21.21
C ILE A 302 9.29 18.15 20.34
N THR A 303 9.53 19.46 20.29
CA THR A 303 8.70 20.43 19.58
C THR A 303 9.57 21.50 18.94
N ARG A 304 8.95 22.31 18.09
CA ARG A 304 9.49 23.60 17.66
C ARG A 304 8.67 24.69 18.37
N GLY A 305 9.29 25.83 18.63
CA GLY A 305 8.59 26.94 19.28
C GLY A 305 9.36 28.24 19.15
N ASP A 306 8.65 29.35 19.31
CA ASP A 306 9.20 30.69 19.38
C ASP A 306 9.98 30.88 20.69
N THR A 307 11.08 31.62 20.61
CA THR A 307 11.82 31.99 21.81
C THR A 307 12.73 33.21 21.62
N TYR A 308 13.08 33.88 22.71
CA TYR A 308 13.98 35.05 22.64
C TYR A 308 15.36 34.62 22.16
N GLY A 309 16.01 35.43 21.32
CA GLY A 309 17.39 35.23 20.88
C GLY A 309 17.62 34.11 19.87
N ALA A 310 16.56 33.47 19.36
CA ALA A 310 16.64 32.62 18.17
C ALA A 310 16.87 33.50 16.92
N SER A 311 17.57 32.96 15.92
CA SER A 311 17.88 33.69 14.68
C SER A 311 16.68 33.74 13.72
N GLY A 312 15.70 32.86 13.90
CA GLY A 312 14.46 32.78 13.12
C GLY A 312 13.19 32.82 13.97
N ASP A 313 12.09 32.29 13.40
CA ASP A 313 10.78 32.27 14.04
C ASP A 313 10.67 31.11 15.04
N GLN A 314 11.45 30.05 14.85
CA GLN A 314 11.37 28.82 15.62
C GLN A 314 12.75 28.33 16.06
N ALA A 315 12.79 27.66 17.20
CA ALA A 315 13.94 26.87 17.63
C ALA A 315 13.48 25.47 18.06
N LEU A 316 14.39 24.50 18.00
CA LEU A 316 14.14 23.17 18.52
C LEU A 316 14.02 23.25 20.05
N ARG A 317 12.95 22.68 20.60
CA ARG A 317 12.72 22.52 22.04
C ARG A 317 12.62 21.06 22.41
N VAL A 318 13.43 20.64 23.37
CA VAL A 318 13.36 19.30 23.99
C VAL A 318 13.10 19.44 25.47
N SER A 319 11.96 18.94 25.96
CA SER A 319 11.55 19.01 27.36
C SER A 319 11.43 17.62 28.00
N PHE A 320 11.88 17.51 29.24
CA PHE A 320 11.94 16.28 30.02
C PHE A 320 11.22 16.43 31.37
N ARG A 321 10.49 15.38 31.79
CA ARG A 321 9.69 15.37 33.04
C ARG A 321 10.29 14.53 34.17
N GLY A 322 11.60 14.27 34.18
CA GLY A 322 12.27 13.52 35.26
C GLY A 322 12.12 12.00 35.20
N LYS A 323 11.73 11.44 34.04
CA LYS A 323 11.68 9.97 33.87
C LYS A 323 13.04 9.45 33.43
N ARG A 324 13.38 8.25 33.89
CA ARG A 324 14.59 7.51 33.48
C ARG A 324 14.38 6.90 32.10
N VAL A 325 14.92 7.54 31.08
CA VAL A 325 14.84 7.08 29.69
C VAL A 325 16.16 7.41 29.00
N ARG A 326 16.81 6.40 28.41
CA ARG A 326 17.95 6.61 27.51
C ARG A 326 17.47 7.41 26.31
N PHE A 327 17.78 8.69 26.28
CA PHE A 327 17.32 9.59 25.23
C PHE A 327 18.22 9.44 24.00
N SER A 328 17.61 9.15 22.85
CA SER A 328 18.26 9.11 21.54
C SER A 328 17.20 9.27 20.43
N HIS A 329 16.19 10.10 20.67
CA HIS A 329 14.94 10.13 19.88
C HIS A 329 14.85 11.32 18.94
N LEU A 330 15.93 12.11 18.85
CA LEU A 330 16.09 13.24 17.95
C LEU A 330 17.36 13.03 17.12
N TYR A 331 17.23 12.92 15.81
CA TYR A 331 18.37 12.71 14.92
C TYR A 331 18.10 13.21 13.50
N GLN A 332 19.17 13.33 12.72
CA GLN A 332 19.13 13.55 11.29
C GLN A 332 20.15 12.61 10.62
N GLN A 333 19.75 11.98 9.50
CA GLN A 333 20.71 11.31 8.63
C GLN A 333 21.51 12.37 7.88
N VAL A 334 22.81 12.16 7.75
CA VAL A 334 23.71 13.11 7.09
C VAL A 334 24.54 12.37 6.05
N PHE A 335 24.82 13.03 4.93
CA PHE A 335 25.72 12.54 3.89
C PHE A 335 26.91 13.50 3.74
N LEU A 336 28.01 13.15 4.41
CA LEU A 336 29.29 13.86 4.33
C LEU A 336 30.29 13.01 3.54
N PRO A 337 31.10 13.62 2.66
CA PRO A 337 32.27 12.96 2.10
C PRO A 337 33.33 12.73 3.19
N ALA A 338 34.34 11.92 2.89
CA ALA A 338 35.49 11.74 3.77
C ALA A 338 36.24 13.07 3.98
N GLY A 339 36.62 13.34 5.23
CA GLY A 339 37.31 14.58 5.61
C GLY A 339 37.01 15.03 7.03
N ASP A 340 37.57 16.18 7.39
CA ASP A 340 37.41 16.80 8.69
C ASP A 340 36.34 17.90 8.66
N PHE A 341 35.45 17.88 9.65
CA PHE A 341 34.32 18.80 9.76
C PHE A 341 34.24 19.42 11.15
N ILE A 342 33.66 20.61 11.20
CA ILE A 342 33.24 21.28 12.43
C ILE A 342 31.72 21.34 12.42
N LEU A 343 31.12 20.78 13.46
CA LEU A 343 29.70 20.93 13.76
C LEU A 343 29.55 22.03 14.79
N SER A 344 28.67 23.00 14.55
CA SER A 344 28.38 24.07 15.51
C SER A 344 26.89 24.39 15.57
N GLY A 345 26.50 25.15 16.60
CA GLY A 345 25.15 25.67 16.74
C GLY A 345 24.98 26.48 18.02
N GLN A 346 23.77 26.98 18.25
CA GLN A 346 23.38 27.67 19.47
C GLN A 346 22.65 26.71 20.40
N VAL A 347 22.88 26.84 21.71
CA VAL A 347 22.20 26.07 22.74
C VAL A 347 21.76 26.97 23.89
N ARG A 348 20.56 26.72 24.41
CA ARG A 348 20.07 27.37 25.64
C ARG A 348 19.42 26.33 26.57
N PRO A 349 20.15 25.84 27.58
CA PRO A 349 19.57 24.96 28.59
C PRO A 349 18.72 25.77 29.57
N ASP A 350 17.54 25.25 29.91
CA ASP A 350 16.57 25.86 30.79
C ASP A 350 16.18 24.85 31.89
N GLN A 351 16.82 25.00 33.05
CA GLN A 351 16.67 24.10 34.20
C GLN A 351 16.92 22.63 33.82
N LEU A 352 17.87 22.36 32.93
CA LEU A 352 18.24 21.01 32.50
C LEU A 352 19.01 20.27 33.60
N GLU A 353 18.26 19.66 34.50
CA GLU A 353 18.75 18.79 35.56
C GLU A 353 19.07 17.40 34.99
N ALA A 354 20.35 17.03 35.03
CA ALA A 354 20.86 15.75 34.57
C ALA A 354 22.16 15.41 35.29
N ARG A 355 22.43 14.13 35.59
CA ARG A 355 23.73 13.73 36.18
C ARG A 355 24.91 13.91 35.23
N ARG A 356 24.69 13.64 33.93
CA ARG A 356 25.72 13.74 32.88
C ARG A 356 25.34 14.73 31.79
N GLY A 357 24.05 14.88 31.48
CA GLY A 357 23.56 15.84 30.50
C GLY A 357 23.26 15.24 29.14
N LEU A 358 23.09 16.14 28.17
CA LEU A 358 22.86 15.82 26.78
C LEU A 358 24.13 16.05 25.95
N GLN A 359 24.30 15.29 24.87
CA GLN A 359 25.46 15.39 24.00
C GLN A 359 25.05 15.14 22.55
N TRP A 360 25.46 16.00 21.65
CA TRP A 360 25.40 15.73 20.22
C TRP A 360 26.51 14.77 19.85
N ARG A 361 26.18 13.77 19.03
CA ARG A 361 27.16 12.80 18.53
C ARG A 361 26.92 12.54 17.06
N LEU A 362 28.00 12.58 16.29
CA LEU A 362 28.02 12.12 14.91
C LEU A 362 28.56 10.69 14.88
N TYR A 363 27.77 9.77 14.36
CA TYR A 363 28.18 8.38 14.18
C TYR A 363 28.21 8.04 12.71
N CYS A 364 29.09 7.11 12.35
CA CYS A 364 28.95 6.43 11.07
C CYS A 364 27.78 5.43 11.15
N SER A 365 26.84 5.54 10.20
CA SER A 365 25.63 4.71 10.11
C SER A 365 25.67 3.68 8.97
N ALA A 366 26.57 3.83 8.00
CA ALA A 366 26.79 2.90 6.90
C ALA A 366 28.28 2.80 6.56
N GLY A 367 28.79 1.59 6.37
CA GLY A 367 30.24 1.32 6.22
C GLY A 367 30.89 0.98 7.56
N SER A 368 32.04 1.59 7.89
CA SER A 368 32.70 1.38 9.19
C SER A 368 31.85 1.91 10.35
N SER A 369 31.57 1.13 11.38
CA SER A 369 30.84 1.63 12.55
C SER A 369 31.76 2.41 13.50
N GLY A 370 31.33 3.56 14.02
CA GLY A 370 32.10 4.29 15.02
C GLY A 370 31.54 5.67 15.37
N LEU A 371 31.99 6.21 16.51
CA LEU A 371 31.81 7.61 16.88
C LEU A 371 32.81 8.45 16.08
N LEU A 372 32.31 9.47 15.37
CA LEU A 372 33.12 10.35 14.53
C LEU A 372 33.45 11.68 15.22
N GLY A 373 32.59 12.12 16.15
CA GLY A 373 32.77 13.33 16.94
C GLY A 373 31.62 13.51 17.93
N GLU A 374 31.87 14.25 19.01
CA GLU A 374 30.86 14.55 20.02
C GLU A 374 31.04 15.94 20.62
N SER A 375 29.91 16.58 20.96
CA SER A 375 29.91 17.88 21.63
C SER A 375 30.36 17.78 23.09
N GLU A 376 30.53 18.92 23.74
CA GLU A 376 30.50 18.98 25.19
C GLU A 376 29.15 18.49 25.78
N LEU A 377 29.15 18.26 27.09
CA LEU A 377 27.94 17.89 27.84
C LEU A 377 27.11 19.14 28.14
N ILE A 378 25.84 19.12 27.73
CA ILE A 378 24.88 20.20 27.92
C ILE A 378 24.05 19.91 29.17
N VAL A 379 24.13 20.80 30.16
CA VAL A 379 23.43 20.74 31.46
C VAL A 379 23.15 22.15 31.98
N GLY A 380 22.27 22.25 32.97
CA GLY A 380 22.09 23.45 33.79
C GLY A 380 21.10 24.45 33.22
N THR A 381 21.38 25.73 33.47
CA THR A 381 20.57 26.87 33.03
C THR A 381 21.50 27.94 32.50
N GLY A 382 21.14 28.58 31.39
CA GLY A 382 21.90 29.71 30.85
C GLY A 382 21.19 30.36 29.68
N ASP A 383 21.74 31.49 29.24
CA ASP A 383 21.36 32.14 27.98
C ASP A 383 21.90 31.37 26.77
N TRP A 384 21.47 31.79 25.58
CA TRP A 384 22.00 31.27 24.32
C TRP A 384 23.52 31.40 24.28
N ARG A 385 24.18 30.30 23.93
CA ARG A 385 25.61 30.24 23.73
C ARG A 385 25.95 29.31 22.58
N GLU A 386 27.06 29.59 21.92
CA GLU A 386 27.59 28.71 20.88
C GLU A 386 28.18 27.44 21.49
N PHE A 387 28.05 26.33 20.77
CA PHE A 387 28.83 25.13 20.98
C PHE A 387 29.40 24.66 19.63
N GLU A 388 30.55 23.99 19.69
CA GLU A 388 31.14 23.37 18.52
C GLU A 388 31.88 22.09 18.88
N PHE A 389 32.06 21.20 17.89
CA PHE A 389 32.94 20.04 17.99
C PHE A 389 33.44 19.58 16.63
N SER A 390 34.63 19.02 16.63
CA SER A 390 35.23 18.41 15.44
C SER A 390 34.72 17.00 15.21
N ALA A 391 34.59 16.61 13.94
CA ALA A 391 34.33 15.24 13.54
C ALA A 391 35.20 14.86 12.34
N ALA A 392 35.74 13.65 12.36
CA ALA A 392 36.52 13.09 11.25
C ALA A 392 35.73 11.97 10.58
N VAL A 393 35.44 12.11 9.29
CA VAL A 393 34.73 11.10 8.49
C VAL A 393 35.76 10.30 7.69
N PRO A 394 35.96 9.01 8.01
CA PRO A 394 36.93 8.21 7.28
C PRO A 394 36.37 7.75 5.91
N PRO A 395 37.23 7.40 4.93
CA PRO A 395 36.81 6.98 3.59
C PRO A 395 35.80 5.83 3.54
N GLU A 396 35.88 4.92 4.50
CA GLU A 396 35.02 3.75 4.62
C GLU A 396 33.65 4.05 5.28
N CYS A 397 33.39 5.29 5.69
CA CYS A 397 32.10 5.72 6.22
C CYS A 397 31.23 6.38 5.14
N SER A 398 30.28 5.65 4.58
CA SER A 398 29.45 6.12 3.46
C SER A 398 28.21 6.91 3.89
N GLY A 399 27.81 6.82 5.16
CA GLY A 399 26.70 7.61 5.70
C GLY A 399 26.83 7.84 7.20
N GLN A 400 26.26 8.95 7.66
CA GLN A 400 26.37 9.37 9.05
C GLN A 400 25.00 9.66 9.65
N ILE A 401 24.95 9.67 10.98
CA ILE A 401 23.77 10.08 11.74
C ILE A 401 24.20 11.04 12.84
N LEU A 402 23.67 12.26 12.80
CA LEU A 402 23.78 13.23 13.88
C LEU A 402 22.62 12.99 14.84
N LYS A 403 22.91 12.73 16.11
CA LYS A 403 21.88 12.39 17.10
C LYS A 403 22.18 13.00 18.46
N LEU A 404 21.13 13.47 19.12
CA LEU A 404 21.20 13.97 20.49
C LEU A 404 20.98 12.82 21.47
N TYR A 405 21.94 12.61 22.37
CA TYR A 405 21.94 11.54 23.35
C TYR A 405 21.88 12.06 24.78
N SER A 406 21.26 11.30 25.68
CA SER A 406 21.56 11.39 27.12
C SER A 406 22.88 10.69 27.41
N ALA A 407 23.85 11.41 27.97
CA ALA A 407 25.15 10.85 28.34
C ALA A 407 25.06 9.96 29.58
N GLY A 408 26.00 9.01 29.70
CA GLY A 408 26.07 8.07 30.83
C GLY A 408 25.87 6.62 30.43
N ASN A 409 26.20 5.73 31.37
CA ASN A 409 26.15 4.27 31.17
C ASN A 409 25.22 3.57 32.18
N ARG A 410 24.78 4.28 33.22
CA ARG A 410 23.91 3.75 34.27
C ARG A 410 22.51 4.34 34.11
N ASP A 411 21.48 3.60 34.50
CA ASP A 411 20.09 4.06 34.37
C ASP A 411 19.80 5.37 35.14
N VAL A 412 20.52 5.61 36.23
CA VAL A 412 20.46 6.87 36.99
C VAL A 412 21.03 8.08 36.25
N ASP A 413 21.90 7.86 35.26
CA ASP A 413 22.46 8.95 34.44
C ASP A 413 21.43 9.49 33.44
N HIS A 414 20.39 8.70 33.15
CA HIS A 414 19.35 8.97 32.15
C HIS A 414 18.06 9.53 32.76
N GLU A 415 18.12 10.02 34.00
CA GLU A 415 17.07 10.82 34.63
C GLU A 415 17.26 12.28 34.24
N LEU A 416 16.40 12.78 33.34
CA LEU A 416 16.48 14.12 32.78
C LEU A 416 15.23 14.92 33.15
N LYS A 417 15.40 16.16 33.61
CA LYS A 417 14.31 17.10 33.90
C LYS A 417 14.68 18.49 33.40
N GLY A 418 13.70 19.25 32.93
CA GLY A 418 13.92 20.59 32.38
C GLY A 418 13.78 20.64 30.87
N THR A 419 14.32 21.69 30.26
CA THR A 419 14.23 21.93 28.82
C THR A 419 15.60 22.30 28.25
N VAL A 420 15.84 21.96 26.98
CA VAL A 420 16.95 22.51 26.21
C VAL A 420 16.43 23.02 24.88
N TRP A 421 17.00 24.13 24.42
CA TRP A 421 16.74 24.71 23.13
C TRP A 421 17.99 24.66 22.25
N PHE A 422 17.80 24.44 20.95
CA PHE A 422 18.85 24.47 19.94
C PHE A 422 18.40 25.28 18.73
N ASP A 423 19.34 25.99 18.12
CA ASP A 423 19.14 26.77 16.91
C ASP A 423 20.45 26.87 16.11
N ASP A 424 20.39 27.36 14.87
CA ASP A 424 21.52 27.64 13.99
C ASP A 424 22.54 26.50 13.85
N MET A 425 22.06 25.26 13.86
CA MET A 425 22.94 24.10 13.72
C MET A 425 23.51 24.02 12.30
N GLN A 426 24.80 23.73 12.19
CA GLN A 426 25.49 23.67 10.91
C GLN A 426 26.66 22.71 10.94
N ILE A 427 27.03 22.23 9.75
CA ILE A 427 28.23 21.42 9.52
C ILE A 427 29.05 22.15 8.46
N ARG A 428 30.34 22.36 8.72
CA ARG A 428 31.28 23.02 7.81
C ARG A 428 32.55 22.19 7.70
N VAL A 429 33.24 22.29 6.56
CA VAL A 429 34.57 21.69 6.40
C VAL A 429 35.55 22.40 7.35
N SER A 430 36.37 21.63 8.05
CA SER A 430 37.47 22.20 8.84
C SER A 430 38.50 22.80 7.89
N LYS A 431 38.83 24.08 8.09
CA LYS A 431 39.83 24.77 7.26
C LYS A 431 41.26 24.37 7.62
#